data_AF-A0A433Q7V8-F1
#
_entry.id   AF-A0A433Q7V8-F1
#
_cell.length_a   1.000
_cell.length_b   1.000
_cell.length_c   1.000
_cell.angle_alpha   90.00
_cell.angle_beta   90.00
_cell.angle_gamma   90.00
#
_symmetry.space_group_name_H-M   'P 1'
#
loop_
_entity.id
_entity.type
_entity.pdbx_description
1 polymer ?
#
loop_
_entity_poly.entity_id
_entity_poly.type
_entity_poly.pdbx_seq_one_letter_code
_entity_poly.pdbx_strand_id
1 'polypeptide(L)'
;MPYDRARTLSLYKQLLKVGKQMPSRTRQTYLLTRIRSNFRRNAAAPEDEYELLATAGESMLETLQVRLIQQRHLTALQSTNVLIPVDLDSSPERKAKSRGAIPSRFMRGPTPSWLRGKEEDAGR
;
A
#
# COMPACT_ATOMS: atom_id res chain seq x y z
N MET A 1 -23.64 19.02 20.64
CA MET A 1 -22.97 20.06 19.83
C MET A 1 -23.78 20.20 18.55
N PRO A 2 -24.21 21.40 18.15
CA PRO A 2 -25.00 21.58 16.95
C PRO A 2 -24.17 21.27 15.70
N TYR A 3 -24.83 20.77 14.66
CA TYR A 3 -24.24 20.55 13.35
C TYR A 3 -23.49 21.79 12.82
N ASP A 4 -22.17 21.67 12.63
CA ASP A 4 -21.37 22.73 12.00
C ASP A 4 -21.11 22.41 10.51
N ARG A 5 -21.96 23.00 9.67
CA ARG A 5 -21.84 22.92 8.21
C ARG A 5 -20.47 23.40 7.70
N ALA A 6 -19.86 24.39 8.34
CA ALA A 6 -18.56 24.92 7.93
C ALA A 6 -17.45 23.87 8.16
N ARG A 7 -17.47 23.18 9.32
CA ARG A 7 -16.58 22.05 9.62
C ARG A 7 -16.73 20.93 8.58
N THR A 8 -17.95 20.50 8.28
CA THR A 8 -18.19 19.43 7.28
C THR A 8 -17.66 19.81 5.90
N LEU A 9 -17.90 21.04 5.44
CA LEU A 9 -17.40 21.52 4.15
C LEU A 9 -15.87 21.66 4.13
N SER A 10 -15.26 22.06 5.25
CA SER A 10 -13.81 22.11 5.41
C SER A 10 -13.20 20.71 5.29
N LEU A 11 -13.73 19.74 6.03
CA LEU A 11 -13.30 18.33 5.99
C LEU A 11 -13.43 17.74 4.58
N TYR A 12 -14.55 18.00 3.90
CA TYR A 12 -14.76 17.59 2.51
C TYR A 12 -13.67 18.14 1.58
N LYS A 13 -13.38 19.44 1.66
CA LYS A 13 -12.36 20.10 0.83
C LYS A 13 -10.96 19.54 1.13
N GLN A 14 -10.64 19.30 2.40
CA GLN A 14 -9.36 18.73 2.81
C GLN A 14 -9.18 17.31 2.27
N LEU A 15 -10.20 16.45 2.40
CA LEU A 15 -10.19 15.10 1.86
C LEU A 15 -10.02 15.08 0.33
N LEU A 16 -10.72 15.96 -0.40
CA LEU A 16 -10.54 16.09 -1.83
C LEU A 16 -9.13 16.58 -2.21
N LYS A 17 -8.58 17.54 -1.44
CA LYS A 17 -7.23 18.06 -1.66
C LYS A 17 -6.19 16.96 -1.48
N VAL A 18 -6.28 16.18 -0.40
CA VAL A 18 -5.38 15.05 -0.11
C VAL A 18 -5.56 13.93 -1.14
N GLY A 19 -6.81 13.60 -1.50
CA GLY A 19 -7.11 12.60 -2.52
C GLY A 19 -6.50 12.93 -3.89
N LYS A 20 -6.37 14.21 -4.24
CA LYS A 20 -5.72 14.67 -5.48
C LYS A 20 -4.19 14.51 -5.46
N GLN A 21 -3.56 14.42 -4.30
CA GLN A 21 -2.11 14.26 -4.17
C GLN A 21 -1.67 12.79 -4.27
N MET A 22 -2.61 11.86 -4.45
CA MET A 22 -2.30 10.45 -4.59
C MET A 22 -1.46 10.19 -5.83
N PRO A 23 -0.42 9.33 -5.74
CA PRO A 23 0.57 9.20 -6.80
C PRO A 23 0.03 8.52 -8.07
N SER A 24 -0.96 7.63 -7.93
CA SER A 24 -1.53 6.91 -9.05
C SER A 24 -2.92 7.40 -9.40
N ARG A 25 -3.18 7.58 -10.71
CA ARG A 25 -4.47 8.02 -11.24
C ARG A 25 -5.62 7.12 -10.81
N THR A 26 -5.40 5.80 -10.76
CA THR A 26 -6.42 4.84 -10.31
C THR A 26 -6.82 5.08 -8.85
N ARG A 27 -5.84 5.29 -7.96
CA ARG A 27 -6.12 5.59 -6.53
C ARG A 27 -6.78 6.96 -6.36
N GLN A 28 -6.32 7.97 -7.10
CA GLN A 28 -6.92 9.29 -7.12
C GLN A 28 -8.40 9.21 -7.51
N THR A 29 -8.73 8.59 -8.65
CA THR A 29 -10.12 8.44 -9.12
C THR A 29 -10.97 7.68 -8.10
N TYR A 30 -10.48 6.54 -7.60
CA TYR A 30 -11.19 5.76 -6.60
C TYR A 30 -11.49 6.57 -5.33
N LEU A 31 -10.50 7.24 -4.76
CA LEU A 31 -10.66 8.01 -3.53
C LEU A 31 -11.60 9.20 -3.72
N LEU A 32 -11.44 9.97 -4.80
CA LEU A 32 -12.31 11.11 -5.07
C LEU A 32 -13.77 10.68 -5.29
N THR A 33 -14.01 9.56 -5.97
CA THR A 33 -15.36 8.99 -6.13
C THR A 33 -15.92 8.52 -4.79
N ARG A 34 -15.11 7.81 -3.98
CA ARG A 34 -15.55 7.30 -2.68
C ARG A 34 -15.85 8.43 -1.68
N ILE A 35 -15.03 9.48 -1.63
CA ILE A 35 -15.27 10.68 -0.81
C ILE A 35 -16.60 11.32 -1.22
N ARG A 36 -16.80 11.63 -2.51
CA ARG A 36 -18.05 12.22 -2.99
C ARG A 36 -19.26 11.36 -2.67
N SER A 37 -19.16 10.05 -2.88
CA SER A 37 -20.23 9.10 -2.60
C SER A 37 -20.58 9.04 -1.12
N ASN A 38 -19.59 9.02 -0.22
CA ASN A 38 -19.85 9.03 1.23
C ASN A 38 -20.57 10.30 1.68
N PHE A 39 -20.08 11.48 1.26
CA PHE A 39 -20.72 12.75 1.63
C PHE A 39 -22.14 12.88 1.07
N ARG A 40 -22.40 12.36 -0.15
CA ARG A 40 -23.75 12.35 -0.72
C ARG A 40 -24.69 11.39 0.01
N ARG A 41 -24.21 10.18 0.34
CA ARG A 41 -24.99 9.18 1.08
C ARG A 41 -25.41 9.67 2.46
N ASN A 42 -24.55 10.44 3.10
CA ASN A 42 -24.78 10.96 4.45
C ASN A 42 -25.29 12.42 4.45
N ALA A 43 -25.75 12.94 3.31
CA ALA A 43 -26.21 14.33 3.21
C ALA A 43 -27.49 14.61 4.03
N ALA A 44 -28.29 13.58 4.27
CA ALA A 44 -29.51 13.61 5.06
C ALA A 44 -29.41 12.73 6.32
N ALA A 45 -28.18 12.51 6.82
CA ALA A 45 -27.99 11.77 8.05
C ALA A 45 -28.65 12.50 9.24
N PRO A 46 -29.13 11.76 10.25
CA PRO A 46 -29.75 12.36 11.43
C PRO A 46 -28.68 13.08 12.29
N GLU A 47 -29.12 14.05 13.10
CA GLU A 47 -28.21 14.98 13.78
C GLU A 47 -27.30 14.29 14.82
N ASP A 48 -27.81 13.24 15.45
CA ASP A 48 -27.08 12.40 16.40
C ASP A 48 -25.93 11.60 15.76
N GLU A 49 -25.98 11.34 14.44
CA GLU A 49 -24.91 10.66 13.72
C GLU A 49 -23.81 11.60 13.23
N TYR A 50 -24.01 12.92 13.24
CA TYR A 50 -23.06 13.86 12.63
C TYR A 50 -21.67 13.84 13.26
N GLU A 51 -21.57 13.75 14.60
CA GLU A 51 -20.26 13.68 15.26
C GLU A 51 -19.54 12.37 14.96
N LEU A 52 -20.26 11.26 14.88
CA LEU A 52 -19.69 9.96 14.48
C LEU A 52 -19.14 10.03 13.06
N LEU A 53 -19.92 10.60 12.13
CA LEU A 53 -19.53 10.76 10.73
C LEU A 53 -18.37 11.74 10.56
N ALA A 54 -18.36 12.84 11.32
CA ALA A 54 -17.26 13.80 11.33
C ALA A 54 -15.96 13.15 11.82
N THR A 55 -16.02 12.43 12.95
CA THR A 55 -14.88 11.70 13.52
C THR A 55 -14.34 10.64 12.55
N ALA A 56 -15.23 9.89 11.90
CA ALA A 56 -14.85 8.92 10.87
C ALA A 56 -14.16 9.60 9.66
N GLY A 57 -14.64 10.76 9.25
CA GLY A 57 -14.05 11.54 8.18
C GLY A 57 -12.67 12.12 8.54
N GLU A 58 -12.49 12.58 9.79
CA GLU A 58 -11.22 13.06 10.33
C GLU A 58 -10.19 11.94 10.41
N SER A 59 -10.57 10.76 10.91
CA SER A 59 -9.71 9.57 10.91
C SER A 59 -9.30 9.15 9.49
N MET A 60 -10.22 9.23 8.52
CA MET A 60 -9.90 8.97 7.12
C MET A 60 -8.90 10.00 6.57
N LEU A 61 -9.04 11.29 6.93
CA LEU A 61 -8.11 12.34 6.51
C LEU A 61 -6.71 12.07 7.05
N GLU A 62 -6.57 11.79 8.34
CA GLU A 62 -5.30 11.46 9.00
C GLU A 62 -4.64 10.25 8.31
N THR A 63 -5.40 9.19 8.08
CA THR A 63 -4.93 7.98 7.39
C THR A 63 -4.35 8.30 6.01
N LEU A 64 -5.03 9.15 5.23
CA LEU A 64 -4.57 9.53 3.90
C LEU A 64 -3.32 10.43 3.94
N GLN A 65 -3.21 11.32 4.92
CA GLN A 65 -2.04 12.18 5.11
C GLN A 65 -0.80 11.35 5.49
N VAL A 66 -0.92 10.47 6.48
CA VAL A 66 0.17 9.56 6.90
C VAL A 66 0.63 8.72 5.72
N ARG A 67 -0.29 8.20 4.92
CA ARG A 67 0.05 7.42 3.72
C ARG A 67 0.87 8.21 2.70
N LEU A 68 0.53 9.49 2.47
CA LEU A 68 1.31 10.34 1.57
C LEU A 68 2.71 10.63 2.12
N ILE A 69 2.82 10.88 3.42
CA ILE A 69 4.11 11.09 4.10
C ILE A 69 4.99 9.84 3.96
N GLN A 70 4.46 8.67 4.30
CA GLN A 70 5.16 7.39 4.16
C GLN A 70 5.60 7.13 2.72
N GLN A 71 4.73 7.38 1.74
CA GLN A 71 5.07 7.22 0.33
C GLN A 71 6.22 8.14 -0.08
N ARG A 72 6.21 9.42 0.34
CA ARG A 72 7.31 10.35 0.08
C ARG A 72 8.63 9.87 0.68
N HIS A 73 8.61 9.37 1.92
CA HIS A 73 9.80 8.81 2.55
C HIS A 73 10.32 7.57 1.81
N LEU A 74 9.44 6.65 1.42
CA LEU A 74 9.83 5.46 0.65
C LEU A 74 10.42 5.84 -0.71
N THR A 75 9.82 6.81 -1.41
CA THR A 75 10.35 7.32 -2.68
C THR A 75 11.71 8.00 -2.49
N ALA A 76 11.90 8.76 -1.40
CA ALA A 76 13.19 9.37 -1.07
C ALA A 76 14.25 8.29 -0.80
N LEU A 77 13.94 7.26 -0.01
CA LEU A 77 14.85 6.16 0.29
C LEU A 77 15.26 5.36 -0.96
N GLN A 78 14.30 5.11 -1.86
CA GLN A 78 14.58 4.49 -3.15
C GLN A 78 15.54 5.34 -4.00
N SER A 79 15.40 6.66 -3.96
CA SER A 79 16.29 7.57 -4.69
C SER A 79 17.69 7.66 -4.10
N THR A 80 17.84 7.46 -2.79
CA THR A 80 19.14 7.57 -2.12
C THR A 80 20.05 6.37 -2.30
N ASN A 81 19.59 5.29 -2.96
CA ASN A 81 20.33 4.04 -3.25
C ASN A 81 21.53 3.84 -2.34
N VAL A 82 21.28 3.77 -1.03
CA VAL A 82 22.27 3.23 -0.11
C VAL A 82 22.20 1.75 -0.43
N LEU A 83 22.97 1.34 -1.44
CA LEU A 83 23.54 0.02 -1.53
C LEU A 83 24.24 -0.16 -0.19
N ILE A 84 23.51 -0.64 0.81
CA ILE A 84 24.10 -1.34 1.91
C ILE A 84 24.59 -2.60 1.21
N PRO A 85 25.91 -2.79 0.99
CA PRO A 85 26.38 -4.09 0.61
C PRO A 85 26.09 -4.96 1.81
N VAL A 86 24.96 -5.66 1.77
CA VAL A 86 24.77 -6.80 2.63
C VAL A 86 25.74 -7.81 2.05
N ASP A 87 26.96 -7.85 2.60
CA ASP A 87 27.89 -8.94 2.36
C ASP A 87 27.21 -10.22 2.88
N LEU A 88 26.39 -10.83 2.03
CA LEU A 88 25.71 -12.10 2.28
C LEU A 88 26.70 -13.27 2.33
N ASP A 89 28.01 -13.00 2.21
CA ASP A 89 29.07 -14.00 2.09
C ASP A 89 30.29 -13.76 3.00
N SER A 90 30.28 -12.76 3.90
CA SER A 90 31.38 -12.54 4.86
C SER A 90 31.22 -13.42 6.11
N SER A 91 31.04 -14.73 5.90
CA SER A 91 31.31 -15.74 6.92
C SER A 91 32.67 -16.39 6.60
N PRO A 92 33.69 -16.26 7.47
CA PRO A 92 35.04 -16.78 7.21
C PRO A 92 35.10 -18.31 7.10
N GLU A 93 34.01 -19.03 7.35
CA GLU A 93 33.97 -20.50 7.37
C GLU A 93 33.75 -21.14 5.99
N ARG A 94 33.39 -20.39 4.94
CA ARG A 94 33.04 -20.96 3.62
C ARG A 94 34.16 -20.99 2.58
N LYS A 95 35.43 -20.94 2.99
CA LYS A 95 36.56 -21.22 2.06
C LYS A 95 36.95 -22.69 1.95
N ALA A 96 36.25 -23.59 2.62
CA ALA A 96 36.45 -25.03 2.46
C ALA A 96 35.30 -25.66 1.67
N LYS A 97 35.61 -26.21 0.48
CA LYS A 97 34.77 -27.08 -0.38
C LYS A 97 34.04 -26.44 -1.55
N SER A 98 34.78 -25.76 -2.42
CA SER A 98 34.43 -25.64 -3.85
C SER A 98 34.76 -26.94 -4.60
N ARG A 99 34.05 -28.04 -4.33
CA ARG A 99 34.02 -29.22 -5.21
C ARG A 99 32.66 -29.92 -5.07
N GLY A 100 31.74 -29.61 -5.98
CA GLY A 100 30.53 -30.39 -6.26
C GLY A 100 29.39 -30.29 -5.25
N ALA A 101 28.72 -29.14 -5.16
CA ALA A 101 27.46 -29.05 -4.43
C ALA A 101 26.29 -29.49 -5.34
N ILE A 102 25.93 -30.76 -5.28
CA ILE A 102 24.63 -31.23 -5.78
C ILE A 102 23.56 -30.56 -4.90
N PRO A 103 22.63 -29.76 -5.47
CA PRO A 103 21.62 -29.09 -4.66
C PRO A 103 20.72 -30.12 -3.98
N SER A 104 20.73 -30.09 -2.64
CA SER A 104 19.92 -30.93 -1.77
C SER A 104 18.46 -30.92 -2.20
N ARG A 105 17.85 -32.11 -2.26
CA ARG A 105 16.43 -32.33 -2.57
C ARG A 105 15.49 -31.57 -1.63
N PHE A 106 15.98 -31.15 -0.47
CA PHE A 106 15.24 -30.34 0.51
C PHE A 106 15.12 -28.86 0.12
N MET A 107 16.04 -28.34 -0.71
CA MET A 107 16.03 -26.95 -1.21
C MET A 107 15.22 -26.77 -2.51
N ARG A 108 14.69 -27.87 -3.06
CA ARG A 108 13.68 -27.79 -4.13
C ARG A 108 12.32 -27.74 -3.46
N GLY A 109 11.80 -26.54 -3.26
CA GLY A 109 10.39 -26.36 -2.89
C GLY A 109 9.46 -27.07 -3.89
N PRO A 110 8.19 -27.29 -3.53
CA PRO A 110 7.23 -27.92 -4.43
C PRO A 110 7.17 -27.16 -5.75
N THR A 111 7.18 -27.89 -6.86
CA THR A 111 7.09 -27.31 -8.20
C THR A 111 5.81 -26.45 -8.29
N PRO A 112 5.91 -25.15 -8.60
CA PRO A 112 4.75 -24.29 -8.71
C PRO A 112 3.75 -24.82 -9.76
N SER A 113 2.45 -24.73 -9.47
CA SER A 113 1.40 -25.29 -10.32
C SER A 113 1.36 -24.72 -11.74
N TRP A 114 1.87 -23.50 -11.96
CA TRP A 114 1.98 -22.86 -13.28
C TRP A 114 3.13 -23.40 -14.14
N LEU A 115 4.05 -24.19 -13.57
CA LEU A 115 5.12 -24.86 -14.32
C LEU A 115 4.70 -26.25 -14.82
N ARG A 116 3.66 -26.86 -14.23
CA ARG A 116 3.19 -28.21 -14.57
C ARG A 116 2.72 -28.34 -16.02
N GLY A 117 2.09 -27.30 -16.56
CA GLY A 117 1.54 -27.34 -17.93
C GLY A 117 2.56 -27.25 -19.06
N LYS A 118 3.83 -26.91 -18.78
CA LYS A 118 4.86 -26.79 -19.83
C LYS A 118 5.63 -28.08 -20.11
N GLU A 119 5.58 -29.07 -19.22
CA GLU A 119 6.24 -30.36 -19.45
C GLU A 119 5.36 -31.34 -20.25
N GLU A 120 4.03 -31.19 -20.21
CA GLU A 120 3.12 -32.08 -20.95
C GLU A 120 3.13 -31.82 -22.48
N ASP A 121 3.42 -30.60 -22.92
CA ASP A 121 3.49 -30.24 -24.35
C ASP A 121 4.87 -30.48 -24.99
N ALA A 122 5.91 -30.76 -24.20
CA ALA A 122 7.26 -31.02 -24.71
C ALA A 122 7.54 -32.52 -24.93
N GLY A 123 6.55 -33.38 -24.71
CA GLY A 123 6.64 -34.84 -24.72
C GLY A 123 5.76 -35.54 -25.76
N ARG A 124 5.51 -34.93 -26.92
CA ARG A 124 4.92 -35.60 -28.09
C ARG A 124 5.75 -35.40 -29.34
#